data_AF-A0A7S2NF25-F1
#
_entry.id   AF-A0A7S2NF25-F1
#
_cell.length_a   1.000
_cell.length_b   1.000
_cell.length_c   1.000
_cell.angle_alpha   90.00
_cell.angle_beta   90.00
_cell.angle_gamma   90.00
#
_symmetry.space_group_name_H-M   'P 1'
#
loop_
_entity.id
_entity.type
_entity.pdbx_description
1 polymer ?
#
loop_
_entity_poly.entity_id
_entity_poly.type
_entity_poly.pdbx_seq_one_letter_code
_entity_poly.pdbx_strand_id
1 'polypeptide(L)'
;LPAGAEPANALEALALKIFNFHTAGALQPIDPATSGCEWWCNVTRSELLASAGAGDIGFHFDKDERAYSEYGLVVQPLLSTVTYLSDDGAPTVLLPRLVLSEASVVSASYERRGGPTHSADTVLVPPRVGRHLCFD
;
A
#
# COMPACT_ATOMS: atom_id res chain seq x y z
N LEU A 1 2.34 -12.47 -1.86
CA LEU A 1 1.87 -13.65 -1.11
C LEU A 1 0.57 -14.15 -1.73
N PRO A 2 0.58 -15.28 -2.45
CA PRO A 2 -0.63 -15.89 -3.02
C PRO A 2 -1.66 -16.26 -1.94
N ALA A 3 -2.95 -16.22 -2.27
CA ALA A 3 -4.04 -16.49 -1.32
C ALA A 3 -4.01 -17.91 -0.69
N GLY A 4 -3.41 -18.88 -1.39
CA GLY A 4 -3.26 -20.26 -0.90
C GLY A 4 -1.87 -20.60 -0.36
N ALA A 5 -0.99 -19.60 -0.17
CA ALA A 5 0.37 -19.85 0.28
C ALA A 5 0.45 -20.15 1.78
N GLU A 6 1.33 -21.08 2.16
CA GLU A 6 1.74 -21.28 3.56
C GLU A 6 2.68 -20.15 3.98
N PRO A 7 2.36 -19.36 5.03
CA PRO A 7 3.21 -18.26 5.48
C PRO A 7 4.56 -18.74 6.03
N ALA A 8 5.66 -18.14 5.56
CA ALA A 8 7.01 -18.45 6.04
C ALA A 8 7.34 -17.79 7.39
N ASN A 9 6.61 -16.73 7.78
CA ASN A 9 6.86 -15.97 9.00
C ASN A 9 5.59 -15.29 9.54
N ALA A 10 5.69 -14.67 10.71
CA ALA A 10 4.56 -14.03 11.39
C ALA A 10 3.97 -12.83 10.62
N LEU A 11 4.78 -12.11 9.84
CA LEU A 11 4.32 -10.97 9.04
C LEU A 11 3.55 -11.44 7.81
N GLU A 12 4.02 -12.50 7.14
CA GLU A 12 3.25 -13.17 6.08
C GLU A 12 1.93 -13.72 6.61
N ALA A 13 1.94 -14.32 7.81
CA ALA A 13 0.74 -14.84 8.43
C ALA A 13 -0.25 -13.71 8.75
N LEU A 14 0.24 -12.53 9.15
CA LEU A 14 -0.60 -11.34 9.34
C LEU A 14 -1.15 -10.81 8.01
N ALA A 15 -0.31 -10.71 6.97
CA ALA A 15 -0.73 -10.28 5.64
C ALA A 15 -1.83 -11.18 5.07
N LEU A 16 -1.68 -12.50 5.22
CA LEU A 16 -2.70 -13.47 4.78
C LEU A 16 -3.99 -13.35 5.59
N LYS A 17 -3.90 -13.10 6.90
CA LYS A 17 -5.09 -12.84 7.74
C LYS A 17 -5.83 -11.57 7.32
N ILE A 18 -5.12 -10.50 6.98
CA ILE A 18 -5.72 -9.25 6.47
C ILE A 18 -6.39 -9.49 5.11
N PHE A 19 -5.71 -10.21 4.21
CA PHE A 19 -6.29 -10.61 2.92
C PHE A 19 -7.60 -11.40 3.13
N ASN A 20 -7.58 -12.42 3.98
CA ASN A 20 -8.76 -13.24 4.28
C ASN A 20 -9.87 -12.42 4.94
N PHE A 21 -9.52 -11.46 5.81
CA PHE A 21 -10.49 -10.57 6.44
C PHE A 21 -11.26 -9.73 5.41
N HIS A 22 -10.56 -9.13 4.45
CA HIS A 22 -11.19 -8.29 3.41
C HIS A 22 -11.87 -9.09 2.31
N THR A 23 -11.51 -10.37 2.14
CA THR A 23 -12.10 -11.24 1.10
C THR A 23 -13.16 -12.21 1.63
N ALA A 24 -13.39 -12.27 2.94
CA ALA A 24 -14.36 -13.20 3.56
C ALA A 24 -15.79 -13.07 3.01
N GLY A 25 -16.17 -11.88 2.52
CA GLY A 25 -17.48 -11.59 1.93
C GLY A 25 -17.48 -11.46 0.41
N ALA A 26 -16.43 -11.92 -0.29
CA ALA A 26 -16.33 -11.78 -1.73
C ALA A 26 -17.51 -12.47 -2.46
N LEU A 27 -18.12 -11.74 -3.40
CA LEU A 27 -19.25 -12.26 -4.20
C LEU A 27 -18.81 -13.34 -5.20
N GLN A 28 -17.52 -13.36 -5.55
CA GLN A 28 -16.90 -14.35 -6.42
C GLN A 28 -15.87 -15.16 -5.64
N PRO A 29 -15.68 -16.45 -5.98
CA PRO A 29 -14.62 -17.25 -5.40
C PRO A 29 -13.25 -16.60 -5.63
N ILE A 30 -12.41 -16.60 -4.59
CA ILE A 30 -11.02 -16.21 -4.70
C ILE A 30 -10.27 -17.30 -5.46
N ASP A 31 -9.65 -16.95 -6.59
CA ASP A 31 -8.77 -17.84 -7.34
C ASP A 31 -7.34 -17.76 -6.78
N PRO A 32 -6.82 -18.82 -6.13
CA PRO A 32 -5.48 -18.78 -5.52
C PRO A 32 -4.33 -18.58 -6.50
N ALA A 33 -4.55 -18.84 -7.81
CA ALA A 33 -3.52 -18.66 -8.84
C ALA A 33 -3.33 -17.20 -9.24
N THR A 34 -4.35 -16.36 -9.05
CA THR A 34 -4.38 -14.97 -9.51
C THR A 34 -4.70 -13.97 -8.41
N SER A 35 -4.98 -14.45 -7.19
CA SER A 35 -5.32 -13.64 -6.03
C SER A 35 -4.29 -13.76 -4.92
N GLY A 36 -4.15 -12.70 -4.15
CA GLY A 36 -3.28 -12.65 -2.98
C GLY A 36 -3.09 -11.22 -2.51
N CYS A 37 -2.03 -11.01 -1.74
CA CYS A 37 -1.62 -9.69 -1.30
C CYS A 37 -0.11 -9.51 -1.51
N GLU A 38 0.29 -8.34 -1.98
CA GLU A 38 1.65 -7.87 -1.79
C GLU A 38 1.76 -7.26 -0.40
N TRP A 39 2.91 -7.45 0.25
CA TRP A 39 3.13 -6.94 1.60
C TRP A 39 4.59 -6.54 1.75
N TRP A 40 4.80 -5.51 2.56
CA TRP A 40 6.10 -5.06 3.00
C TRP A 40 5.92 -4.33 4.34
N CYS A 41 6.99 -4.16 5.10
CA CYS A 41 6.97 -3.40 6.35
C CYS A 41 7.88 -2.20 6.22
N ASN A 42 7.39 -1.03 6.64
CA ASN A 42 8.24 0.13 6.72
C ASN A 42 9.24 -0.03 7.87
N VAL A 43 10.51 -0.19 7.54
CA VAL A 43 11.63 -0.32 8.49
C VAL A 43 12.60 0.86 8.42
N THR A 44 12.17 2.02 7.86
CA THR A 44 13.02 3.19 7.55
C THR A 44 13.86 3.74 8.70
N ARG A 45 13.59 3.38 9.95
CA ARG A 45 14.41 3.76 11.11
C ARG A 45 15.57 2.80 11.41
N SER A 46 15.84 1.77 10.61
CA SER A 46 17.05 0.96 10.82
C SER A 46 18.31 1.74 10.42
N GLU A 47 19.34 1.71 11.26
CA GLU A 47 20.63 2.38 10.99
C GLU A 47 21.23 1.94 9.65
N LEU A 48 21.00 0.66 9.28
CA LEU A 48 21.40 0.08 8.00
C LEU A 48 20.77 0.81 6.80
N LEU A 49 19.49 1.15 6.87
CA LEU A 49 18.77 1.81 5.77
C LEU A 49 19.09 3.31 5.69
N ALA A 50 19.26 3.97 6.83
CA ALA A 50 19.71 5.35 6.90
C ALA A 50 21.10 5.53 6.23
N SER A 51 22.02 4.57 6.44
CA SER A 51 23.34 4.60 5.81
C SER A 51 23.33 4.36 4.29
N ALA A 52 22.27 3.75 3.76
CA ALA A 52 22.08 3.48 2.33
C ALA A 52 21.30 4.58 1.60
N GLY A 53 20.91 5.68 2.28
CA GLY A 53 20.10 6.75 1.70
C GLY A 53 18.63 6.37 1.46
N ALA A 54 18.19 5.22 1.97
CA ALA A 54 16.81 4.75 1.90
C ALA A 54 16.08 5.16 3.18
N GLY A 55 15.53 6.37 3.20
CA GLY A 55 15.10 7.01 4.44
C GLY A 55 13.60 7.19 4.64
N ASP A 56 12.83 7.41 3.58
CA ASP A 56 11.44 7.85 3.73
C ASP A 56 10.54 7.37 2.61
N ILE A 57 9.27 7.18 2.96
CA ILE A 57 8.22 6.81 2.02
C ILE A 57 7.57 8.09 1.53
N GLY A 58 7.85 8.45 0.27
CA GLY A 58 7.21 9.58 -0.38
C GLY A 58 5.74 9.31 -0.70
N PHE A 59 5.01 10.35 -1.11
CA PHE A 59 3.67 10.17 -1.66
C PHE A 59 3.72 9.23 -2.88
N HIS A 60 2.87 8.22 -2.87
CA HIS A 60 2.75 7.27 -3.96
C HIS A 60 1.37 6.62 -3.98
N PHE A 61 1.06 5.94 -5.09
CA PHE A 61 0.05 4.89 -5.12
C PHE A 61 0.72 3.54 -4.87
N ASP A 62 0.06 2.68 -4.10
CA ASP A 62 0.44 1.28 -4.05
C ASP A 62 0.32 0.68 -5.45
N LYS A 63 1.30 -0.15 -5.81
CA LYS A 63 1.37 -0.83 -7.10
C LYS A 63 2.15 -2.13 -6.95
N ASP A 64 1.95 -3.04 -7.88
CA ASP A 64 2.84 -4.18 -8.07
C ASP A 64 4.24 -3.69 -8.48
N GLU A 65 5.18 -3.72 -7.53
CA GLU A 65 6.53 -3.22 -7.74
C GLU A 65 7.31 -4.06 -8.76
N ARG A 66 6.98 -5.35 -8.88
CA ARG A 66 7.60 -6.23 -9.87
C ARG A 66 7.10 -5.91 -11.28
N ALA A 67 5.79 -5.77 -11.45
CA ALA A 67 5.20 -5.39 -12.73
C ALA A 67 5.70 -4.02 -13.20
N TYR A 68 5.86 -3.08 -12.26
CA TYR A 68 6.40 -1.76 -12.55
C TYR A 68 7.88 -1.81 -12.94
N SER A 69 8.73 -2.50 -12.16
CA SER A 69 10.17 -2.54 -12.41
C SER A 69 10.55 -3.35 -13.66
N GLU A 70 9.87 -4.47 -13.94
CA GLU A 70 10.17 -5.32 -15.10
C GLU A 70 9.54 -4.81 -16.40
N TYR A 71 8.35 -4.21 -16.34
CA TYR A 71 7.54 -3.91 -17.52
C TYR A 71 7.06 -2.46 -17.63
N GLY A 72 7.31 -1.62 -16.62
CA GLY A 72 6.78 -0.25 -16.57
C GLY A 72 5.25 -0.21 -16.39
N LEU A 73 4.63 -1.31 -15.94
CA LEU A 73 3.19 -1.41 -15.76
C LEU A 73 2.79 -1.00 -14.34
N VAL A 74 1.87 -0.06 -14.23
CA VAL A 74 1.27 0.31 -12.94
C VAL A 74 0.00 -0.50 -12.74
N VAL A 75 0.10 -1.55 -11.93
CA VAL A 75 -1.04 -2.38 -11.52
C VAL A 75 -1.32 -2.09 -10.05
N GLN A 76 -2.44 -1.43 -9.77
CA GLN A 76 -2.83 -1.08 -8.40
C GLN A 76 -3.59 -2.24 -7.74
N PRO A 77 -3.46 -2.42 -6.41
CA PRO A 77 -4.29 -3.39 -5.70
C PRO A 77 -5.76 -2.96 -5.74
N LEU A 78 -6.68 -3.91 -5.56
CA LEU A 78 -8.10 -3.60 -5.37
C LEU A 78 -8.35 -2.83 -4.07
N LEU A 79 -7.57 -3.17 -3.03
CA LEU A 79 -7.59 -2.52 -1.73
C LEU A 79 -6.17 -2.38 -1.22
N SER A 80 -5.82 -1.18 -0.78
CA SER A 80 -4.63 -0.89 -0.03
C SER A 80 -4.93 -0.87 1.46
N THR A 81 -4.01 -1.40 2.28
CA THR A 81 -4.18 -1.40 3.73
C THR A 81 -2.91 -1.01 4.47
N VAL A 82 -3.07 -0.35 5.62
CA VAL A 82 -1.98 -0.07 6.56
C VAL A 82 -2.38 -0.59 7.92
N THR A 83 -1.54 -1.43 8.52
CA THR A 83 -1.72 -1.90 9.90
C THR A 83 -0.56 -1.45 10.75
N TYR A 84 -0.85 -0.65 11.78
CA TYR A 84 0.16 -0.18 12.71
C TYR A 84 0.49 -1.26 13.76
N LEU A 85 1.78 -1.60 13.85
CA LEU A 85 2.30 -2.54 14.85
C LEU A 85 2.94 -1.82 16.06
N SER A 86 3.03 -0.48 16.03
CA SER A 86 3.56 0.38 17.07
C SER A 86 2.70 1.65 17.24
N ASP A 87 2.82 2.29 18.41
CA ASP A 87 2.28 3.64 18.68
C ASP A 87 3.25 4.75 18.25
N ASP A 88 4.47 4.40 17.83
CA ASP A 88 5.52 5.31 17.36
C ASP A 88 5.65 5.26 15.83
N GLY A 89 6.05 6.39 15.23
CA GLY A 89 6.22 6.55 13.78
C GLY A 89 5.55 7.79 13.21
N ALA A 90 5.63 7.95 11.89
CA ALA A 90 4.89 8.96 11.16
C ALA A 90 3.43 8.52 10.92
N PRO A 91 2.48 9.47 10.84
CA PRO A 91 1.11 9.18 10.43
C PRO A 91 1.04 8.80 8.95
N THR A 92 0.02 8.03 8.57
CA THR A 92 -0.36 7.83 7.17
C THR A 92 -1.20 9.02 6.73
N VAL A 93 -0.85 9.60 5.58
CA VAL A 93 -1.58 10.69 4.94
C VAL A 93 -2.26 10.14 3.71
N LEU A 94 -3.60 10.18 3.65
CA LEU A 94 -4.36 9.86 2.45
C LEU A 94 -4.80 11.15 1.77
N LEU A 95 -4.52 11.24 0.47
CA LEU A 95 -4.86 12.37 -0.38
C LEU A 95 -5.95 11.93 -1.38
N PRO A 96 -7.22 12.26 -1.14
CA PRO A 96 -8.30 11.81 -2.02
C PRO A 96 -8.21 12.45 -3.40
N ARG A 97 -8.70 11.73 -4.42
CA ARG A 97 -8.89 12.21 -5.80
C ARG A 97 -7.58 12.56 -6.53
N LEU A 98 -6.49 11.90 -6.19
CA LEU A 98 -5.29 11.89 -7.03
C LEU A 98 -5.51 10.98 -8.23
N VAL A 99 -4.85 11.31 -9.34
CA VAL A 99 -4.76 10.49 -10.55
C VAL A 99 -3.31 10.41 -11.00
N LEU A 100 -2.94 9.28 -11.59
CA LEU A 100 -1.69 9.16 -12.35
C LEU A 100 -1.85 10.00 -13.62
N SER A 101 -0.95 10.95 -13.84
CA SER A 101 -1.04 11.74 -15.07
C SER A 101 -0.48 10.97 -16.26
N GLU A 102 -1.04 11.20 -17.45
CA GLU A 102 -0.62 10.49 -18.68
C GLU A 102 0.85 10.76 -19.05
N ALA A 103 1.41 11.90 -18.62
CA ALA A 103 2.83 12.20 -18.78
C ALA A 103 3.76 11.39 -17.84
N SER A 104 3.19 10.67 -16.88
CA SER A 104 3.87 10.24 -15.65
C SER A 104 4.22 8.76 -15.53
N VAL A 105 3.99 7.95 -16.57
CA VAL A 105 4.45 6.55 -16.58
C VAL A 105 5.98 6.47 -16.39
N VAL A 106 6.70 7.53 -16.80
CA VAL A 106 8.16 7.64 -16.70
C VAL A 106 8.62 8.43 -15.46
N SER A 107 7.84 9.38 -14.94
CA SER A 107 8.25 10.31 -13.87
C SER A 107 7.54 10.14 -12.52
N ALA A 108 6.54 9.25 -12.42
CA ALA A 108 5.74 9.04 -11.21
C ALA A 108 5.15 10.32 -10.59
N SER A 109 4.79 11.30 -11.44
CA SER A 109 4.10 12.53 -11.00
C SER A 109 2.60 12.30 -10.80
N TYR A 110 2.07 12.79 -9.68
CA TYR A 110 0.65 12.67 -9.30
C TYR A 110 -0.07 13.99 -9.54
N GLU A 111 -1.21 13.92 -10.21
CA GLU A 111 -2.06 15.08 -10.48
C GLU A 111 -3.37 14.98 -9.72
N ARG A 112 -3.98 16.12 -9.43
CA ARG A 112 -5.23 16.17 -8.70
C ARG A 112 -6.41 16.26 -9.65
N ARG A 113 -7.33 15.31 -9.55
CA ARG A 113 -8.54 15.31 -10.37
C ARG A 113 -9.47 16.45 -9.92
N GLY A 114 -9.79 17.38 -10.84
CA GLY A 114 -10.75 18.46 -10.60
C GLY A 114 -10.16 19.83 -10.22
N GLY A 115 -8.84 20.04 -10.34
CA GLY A 115 -8.20 21.35 -10.15
C GLY A 115 -8.07 21.80 -8.68
N PRO A 116 -7.52 23.01 -8.44
CA PRO A 116 -7.22 23.53 -7.10
C PRO A 116 -8.46 23.94 -6.28
N THR A 117 -9.66 23.92 -6.86
CA THR A 117 -10.87 24.56 -6.31
C THR A 117 -11.67 23.72 -5.32
N HIS A 118 -11.36 22.42 -5.17
CA HIS A 118 -12.01 21.58 -4.17
C HIS A 118 -11.05 21.34 -3.00
N SER A 119 -11.36 21.75 -1.78
CA SER A 119 -10.71 21.18 -0.60
C SER A 119 -11.06 19.69 -0.59
N ALA A 120 -10.09 18.83 -0.88
CA ALA A 120 -10.25 17.41 -0.66
C ALA A 120 -9.80 17.23 0.77
N ASP A 121 -10.65 16.64 1.58
CA ASP A 121 -10.36 16.42 2.98
C ASP A 121 -9.21 15.42 3.07
N THR A 122 -8.00 15.94 3.30
CA THR A 122 -6.84 15.11 3.59
C THR A 122 -7.13 14.32 4.86
N VAL A 123 -6.94 13.00 4.80
CA VAL A 123 -7.11 12.14 5.98
C VAL A 123 -5.73 11.89 6.58
N LEU A 124 -5.56 12.29 7.84
CA LEU A 124 -4.36 12.02 8.63
C LEU A 124 -4.66 10.93 9.65
N VAL A 125 -3.90 9.85 9.63
CA VAL A 125 -4.08 8.75 10.59
C VAL A 125 -2.80 8.50 11.37
N PRO A 126 -2.75 8.85 12.67
CA PRO A 126 -1.56 8.63 13.48
C PRO A 126 -1.34 7.13 13.76
N PRO A 127 -0.09 6.72 14.07
CA PRO A 127 0.19 5.36 14.49
C PRO A 127 -0.54 5.05 15.80
N ARG A 128 -1.10 3.83 15.87
CA ARG A 128 -1.55 3.21 17.11
C ARG A 128 -1.54 1.70 16.94
N VAL A 129 -0.98 0.95 17.88
CA VAL A 129 -0.93 -0.51 17.82
C VAL A 129 -2.32 -1.09 17.52
N GLY A 130 -2.39 -1.92 16.48
CA GLY A 130 -3.62 -2.57 16.02
C GLY A 130 -4.56 -1.67 15.21
N ARG A 131 -4.23 -0.40 14.99
CA ARG A 131 -4.99 0.45 14.07
C ARG A 131 -4.80 -0.04 12.65
N HIS A 132 -5.92 -0.31 12.00
CA HIS A 132 -5.97 -0.82 10.63
C HIS A 132 -6.72 0.17 9.73
N LEU A 133 -6.12 0.48 8.59
CA LEU A 133 -6.64 1.34 7.55
C LEU A 133 -6.86 0.54 6.28
N CYS A 134 -7.92 0.87 5.55
CA CYS A 134 -8.23 0.31 4.24
C CYS A 134 -8.69 1.45 3.33
N PHE A 135 -8.18 1.52 2.11
CA PHE A 135 -8.48 2.55 1.12
C PHE A 135 -8.26 2.00 -0.31
N ASP A 136 -8.75 2.74 -1.30
CA ASP A 136 -8.62 2.49 -2.74
C ASP A 136 -7.66 3.48 -3.43
#